data_AF-A0A5S4YI54-F1
#
_entry.id   AF-A0A5S4YI54-F1
#
_cell.length_a   1.000
_cell.length_b   1.000
_cell.length_c   1.000
_cell.angle_alpha   90.00
_cell.angle_beta   90.00
_cell.angle_gamma   90.00
#
_symmetry.space_group_name_H-M   'P 1'
#
loop_
_entity.id
_entity.type
_entity.pdbx_description
1 polymer ?
#
loop_
_entity_poly.entity_id
_entity_poly.type
_entity_poly.pdbx_seq_one_letter_code
_entity_poly.pdbx_strand_id
1 'polypeptide(L)' 'MSNMMRDSQIMAQTRDENLSYMSDMALELAEMAEDSGMATLAYLFRMAALEASTADAALVEPDDLPQQMTSH' A
#
# COMPACT_ATOMS: atom_id res chain seq x y z
N MET A 1 -1.60 6.08 30.81
CA MET A 1 -1.37 5.21 29.64
C MET A 1 -1.82 5.91 28.34
N SER A 2 -1.42 7.17 28.11
CA SER A 2 -1.93 8.00 27.00
C SER A 2 -0.88 8.37 25.94
N ASN A 3 0.41 8.11 26.18
CA ASN A 3 1.47 8.45 25.22
C ASN A 3 1.53 7.44 24.07
N MET A 4 1.56 6.14 24.38
CA MET A 4 1.65 5.07 23.38
C MET A 4 0.52 5.08 22.33
N MET A 5 -0.71 5.42 22.73
CA MET A 5 -1.87 5.49 21.81
C MET A 5 -1.84 6.71 20.88
N ARG A 6 -1.11 7.76 21.26
CA ARG A 6 -0.92 8.96 20.45
C ARG A 6 0.23 8.76 19.47
N ASP A 7 1.31 8.15 19.95
CA ASP A 7 2.48 7.83 19.15
C ASP A 7 2.12 6.84 18.02
N SER A 8 1.24 5.87 18.29
CA SER A 8 0.73 4.94 17.27
C SER A 8 -0.12 5.62 16.19
N GLN A 9 -0.97 6.59 16.56
CA GLN A 9 -1.76 7.36 15.59
C GLN A 9 -0.88 8.23 14.69
N ILE A 10 0.14 8.88 15.26
CA ILE A 10 1.10 9.69 14.49
C ILE A 10 1.89 8.81 13.51
N MET A 11 2.31 7.61 13.92
CA MET A 11 2.98 6.66 13.05
C MET A 11 2.07 6.15 11.92
N ALA A 12 0.80 5.86 12.21
CA ALA A 12 -0.16 5.44 11.19
C ALA A 12 -0.43 6.55 10.16
N GLN A 13 -0.62 7.79 10.62
CA GLN A 13 -0.81 8.95 9.74
C GLN A 13 0.41 9.21 8.85
N THR A 14 1.61 9.16 9.43
CA THR A 14 2.86 9.35 8.67
C THR A 14 3.05 8.25 7.62
N ARG A 15 2.59 7.02 7.91
CA ARG A 15 2.64 5.90 6.96
C ARG A 15 1.66 6.10 5.80
N ASP A 16 0.43 6.50 6.07
CA ASP A 16 -0.59 6.78 5.05
C ASP A 16 -0.15 7.92 4.12
N GLU A 17 0.38 9.02 4.69
CA GLU A 17 0.94 10.14 3.91
C GLU A 17 2.10 9.70 3.00
N ASN A 18 2.99 8.84 3.49
CA ASN A 18 4.08 8.29 2.68
C ASN A 18 3.55 7.39 1.55
N LEU A 19 2.53 6.57 1.80
CA LEU A 19 1.93 5.70 0.79
C LEU A 19 1.17 6.49 -0.28
N SER A 20 0.44 7.54 0.11
CA SER A 20 -0.18 8.48 -0.82
C SER A 20 0.87 9.14 -1.72
N TYR A 21 1.96 9.63 -1.14
CA TYR A 21 3.05 10.23 -1.91
C TYR A 21 3.72 9.24 -2.87
N MET A 22 3.90 7.98 -2.46
CA MET A 22 4.43 6.92 -3.33
C MET A 22 3.46 6.60 -4.48
N SER A 23 2.15 6.64 -4.23
CA SER A 23 1.13 6.43 -5.28
C SER A 23 1.19 7.54 -6.33
N ASP A 24 1.24 8.81 -5.89
CA ASP A 24 1.32 9.96 -6.79
C ASP A 24 2.60 9.93 -7.64
N MET A 25 3.74 9.63 -7.02
CA MET A 25 5.02 9.49 -7.72
C MET A 25 4.98 8.35 -8.75
N ALA A 26 4.37 7.22 -8.41
CA ALA A 26 4.24 6.11 -9.34
C ALA A 26 3.34 6.46 -10.53
N LEU A 27 2.28 7.24 -10.34
CA LEU A 27 1.46 7.73 -11.45
C LEU A 27 2.23 8.67 -12.39
N GLU A 28 3.00 9.61 -11.84
CA GLU A 28 3.84 10.51 -12.64
C GLU A 28 4.87 9.73 -13.47
N LEU A 29 5.54 8.75 -12.85
CA LEU A 29 6.50 7.89 -13.55
C LEU A 29 5.82 7.01 -14.61
N ALA A 30 4.57 6.60 -14.40
CA ALA A 30 3.81 5.85 -15.38
C ALA A 30 3.50 6.67 -16.63
N GLU A 31 3.09 7.93 -16.47
CA GLU A 31 2.88 8.87 -17.59
C GLU A 31 4.18 9.10 -18.36
N MET A 32 5.28 9.39 -17.66
CA MET A 32 6.59 9.57 -18.31
C MET A 32 7.03 8.33 -19.10
N ALA A 33 6.80 7.13 -18.55
CA ALA A 33 7.11 5.87 -19.20
C ALA A 33 6.21 5.63 -20.43
N GLU A 34 4.92 5.98 -20.36
CA GLU A 34 3.98 5.88 -21.47
C GLU A 34 4.37 6.84 -22.61
N ASP A 35 4.69 8.09 -22.29
CA ASP A 35 5.17 9.10 -23.24
C ASP A 35 6.49 8.69 -23.92
N SER A 36 7.32 7.93 -23.21
CA SER A 36 8.58 7.38 -23.72
C SER A 36 8.41 6.05 -24.48
N GLY A 37 7.18 5.55 -24.62
CA GLY A 37 6.88 4.26 -25.28
C GLY A 37 7.30 3.02 -24.48
N MET A 38 7.62 3.17 -23.19
CA MET A 38 7.99 2.09 -22.28
C MET A 38 6.75 1.46 -21.63
N ALA A 39 5.88 0.85 -22.44
CA ALA A 39 4.59 0.32 -21.99
C ALA A 39 4.67 -0.63 -20.79
N THR A 40 5.65 -1.54 -20.76
CA THR A 40 5.86 -2.44 -19.62
C THR A 40 6.21 -1.69 -18.34
N LEU A 41 7.01 -0.63 -18.45
CA LEU A 41 7.40 0.16 -17.29
C LEU A 41 6.23 1.02 -16.77
N ALA A 42 5.45 1.61 -17.68
CA ALA A 42 4.22 2.32 -17.33
C ALA A 42 3.22 1.41 -16.59
N TYR A 43 3.06 0.17 -17.07
CA TYR A 43 2.24 -0.83 -16.40
C TYR A 43 2.71 -1.14 -14.97
N LEU A 44 4.02 -1.37 -14.79
CA LEU A 44 4.59 -1.65 -13.46
C LEU A 44 4.40 -0.48 -12.49
N PHE A 45 4.55 0.75 -12.96
CA PHE A 45 4.31 1.92 -12.13
C PHE A 45 2.84 2.07 -11.75
N ARG A 46 1.89 1.82 -12.65
CA ARG A 46 0.46 1.78 -12.31
C ARG A 46 0.13 0.71 -11.28
N MET A 47 0.77 -0.46 -11.37
CA MET A 47 0.64 -1.52 -10.36
C MET A 47 1.18 -1.08 -9.00
N ALA A 48 2.32 -0.40 -8.96
CA ALA A 48 2.87 0.15 -7.72
C ALA A 48 1.95 1.22 -7.10
N ALA A 49 1.36 2.10 -7.92
CA ALA A 49 0.39 3.09 -7.47
C ALA A 49 -0.85 2.45 -6.85
N LEU A 50 -1.37 1.39 -7.49
CA LEU A 50 -2.49 0.61 -6.98
C LEU A 50 -2.15 -0.03 -5.63
N GLU A 51 -1.00 -0.71 -5.53
CA GLU A 51 -0.55 -1.35 -4.30
C GLU A 51 -0.43 -0.35 -3.15
N ALA A 52 0.15 0.83 -3.40
CA ALA A 52 0.27 1.89 -2.40
C ALA A 52 -1.10 2.40 -1.93
N SER A 53 -2.08 2.53 -2.83
CA SER A 53 -3.44 2.96 -2.49
C SER A 53 -4.25 1.92 -1.71
N THR A 54 -3.90 0.63 -1.82
CA THR A 54 -4.59 -0.48 -1.14
C THR A 54 -3.83 -1.01 0.07
N ALA A 55 -2.63 -0.51 0.35
CA ALA A 55 -1.74 -1.02 1.40
C ALA A 55 -2.36 -0.93 2.81
N ASP A 56 -3.23 0.04 3.06
CA ASP A 56 -3.96 0.15 4.35
C ASP A 56 -5.13 -0.84 4.45
N ALA A 57 -5.76 -1.22 3.33
CA ALA A 57 -6.78 -2.27 3.31
C ALA A 57 -6.16 -3.66 3.58
N ALA A 58 -4.90 -3.88 3.18
CA ALA A 58 -4.18 -5.13 3.43
C ALA A 58 -3.79 -5.34 4.91
N LEU A 59 -3.72 -4.27 5.72
CA LEU A 59 -3.42 -4.36 7.15
C LEU A 59 -4.62 -4.75 8.02
N VAL A 60 -5.83 -4.75 7.46
CA VAL A 60 -7.07 -5.11 8.17
C VAL A 60 -7.28 -6.63 8.24
N GLU A 61 -6.56 -7.43 7.45
CA GLU A 61 -6.68 -8.89 7.44
C GLU A 61 -5.44 -9.57 8.06
N PRO A 62 -5.51 -9.96 9.35
CA PRO A 62 -4.83 -11.19 9.74
C PRO A 62 -5.56 -12.07 10.78
N ASP A 63 -6.90 -12.12 10.86
CA ASP A 63 -7.54 -12.87 11.97
C ASP A 63 -8.74 -13.79 11.64
N ASP A 64 -9.13 -14.01 10.38
CA ASP A 64 -10.30 -14.87 10.05
C ASP A 64 -10.01 -16.04 9.08
N LEU A 65 -8.87 -16.71 9.23
CA LEU A 65 -8.71 -18.06 8.70
C LEU A 65 -9.01 -19.07 9.80
N PRO A 66 -10.18 -19.76 9.81
CA PRO A 66 -10.41 -20.84 10.75
C PRO A 66 -9.42 -21.96 10.42
N GLN A 67 -8.45 -22.15 11.31
CA GLN A 67 -7.58 -23.32 11.35
C GLN A 67 -8.47 -24.57 11.36
N GLN A 68 -8.67 -25.17 10.18
CA GLN A 68 -9.26 -26.48 10.06
C GLN A 68 -8.31 -27.47 10.73
N MET A 69 -8.59 -27.76 11.99
CA MET A 69 -8.10 -28.95 12.69
C MET A 69 -8.62 -30.17 11.95
N THR A 70 -7.86 -30.70 11.00
CA THR A 70 -8.03 -32.09 10.57
C THR A 70 -7.23 -32.96 11.54
N SER A 71 -7.88 -33.31 12.65
CA SER A 71 -7.49 -34.47 13.45
C SER A 71 -8.26 -35.67 12.90
N HIS A 72 -7.59 -36.58 12.19
CA HIS A 72 -7.92 -38.00 12.08
C HIS A 72 -6.75 -38.78 11.51
#